data_AF-A0A6P1X0T9-F1
#
_entry.id   AF-A0A6P1X0T9-F1
#
_cell.length_a   1.000
_cell.length_b   1.000
_cell.length_c   1.000
_cell.angle_alpha   90.00
_cell.angle_beta   90.00
_cell.angle_gamma   90.00
#
_symmetry.space_group_name_H-M   'P 1'
#
loop_
_entity.id
_entity.type
_entity.pdbx_description
1 polymer ?
#
loop_
_entity_poly.entity_id
_entity_poly.type
_entity_poly.pdbx_seq_one_letter_code
_entity_poly.pdbx_strand_id
1 'polypeptide(L)' 'MKPHYKLFMFALTVLLLFQVYFAYYYLLGEGALTVSPLLGFVSLGLGIVIIIIMISVHRQHKKNM' A
#
# COMPACT_ATOMS: atom_id res chain seq x y z
N MET A 1 -1.18 -4.16 23.80
CA MET A 1 -0.64 -4.27 22.42
C MET A 1 -1.63 -4.78 21.36
N LYS A 2 -2.66 -5.58 21.68
CA LYS A 2 -3.58 -6.19 20.69
C LYS A 2 -4.50 -5.23 19.87
N PRO A 3 -5.07 -4.12 20.39
CA PRO A 3 -5.96 -3.27 19.58
C PRO A 3 -5.21 -2.44 18.53
N HIS A 4 -3.97 -2.02 18.82
CA HIS A 4 -3.17 -1.20 17.90
C HIS A 4 -2.73 -1.98 16.65
N TYR A 5 -2.48 -3.29 16.76
CA TYR A 5 -2.13 -4.12 15.61
C TYR A 5 -3.23 -4.14 14.55
N LYS A 6 -4.49 -4.38 14.95
CA LYS A 6 -5.62 -4.42 14.01
C LYS A 6 -5.84 -3.07 13.32
N LEU A 7 -5.78 -1.98 14.09
CA LEU A 7 -5.97 -0.63 13.56
C LEU A 7 -4.83 -0.22 12.62
N PHE A 8 -3.60 -0.57 12.96
CA PHE A 8 -2.43 -0.33 12.12
C PHE A 8 -2.50 -1.13 10.80
N MET A 9 -2.84 -2.42 10.87
CA MET A 9 -3.03 -3.24 9.66
C MET A 9 -4.17 -2.70 8.79
N PHE A 10 -5.27 -2.27 9.39
CA PHE A 10 -6.38 -1.64 8.67
C PHE A 10 -5.94 -0.36 7.94
N ALA A 11 -5.20 0.52 8.62
CA ALA A 11 -4.64 1.72 8.00
C ALA A 11 -3.71 1.40 6.83
N LEU A 12 -2.84 0.38 6.97
CA LEU A 12 -1.97 -0.08 5.89
C LEU A 12 -2.76 -0.66 4.71
N THR A 13 -3.85 -1.39 4.97
CA THR A 13 -4.74 -1.89 3.90
C THR A 13 -5.41 -0.75 3.15
N VAL A 14 -5.91 0.27 3.86
CA VAL A 14 -6.49 1.46 3.23
C VAL A 14 -5.46 2.19 2.37
N LEU A 15 -4.25 2.40 2.91
CA LEU A 15 -3.12 2.98 2.17
C LEU A 15 -2.78 2.16 0.92
N LEU A 16 -2.79 0.83 1.02
CA LEU A 16 -2.53 -0.06 -0.12
C LEU A 16 -3.60 0.08 -1.20
N LEU A 17 -4.87 0.17 -0.83
CA LEU A 17 -5.97 0.40 -1.78
C LEU A 17 -5.80 1.72 -2.53
N PHE A 18 -5.36 2.78 -1.85
CA PHE A 18 -5.02 4.04 -2.51
C PHE A 18 -3.87 3.86 -3.51
N GLN A 19 -2.81 3.11 -3.17
CA GLN A 19 -1.72 2.85 -4.11
C GLN A 19 -2.18 2.07 -5.35
N VAL A 20 -3.10 1.11 -5.19
CA VAL A 20 -3.68 0.38 -6.32
C VAL A 20 -4.53 1.29 -7.18
N TYR A 21 -5.36 2.13 -6.57
CA TYR A 21 -6.18 3.12 -7.29
C TYR A 21 -5.31 4.09 -8.09
N PHE A 22 -4.27 4.66 -7.48
CA PHE A 22 -3.36 5.58 -8.17
C PHE A 22 -2.56 4.89 -9.27
N ALA A 23 -2.08 3.67 -9.03
CA ALA A 23 -1.41 2.89 -10.08
C ALA A 23 -2.33 2.68 -11.28
N TYR A 24 -3.60 2.30 -11.04
CA TYR A 24 -4.59 2.20 -12.11
C TYR A 24 -4.82 3.55 -12.80
N TYR A 25 -5.09 4.61 -12.03
CA TYR A 25 -5.40 5.93 -12.57
C TYR A 25 -4.29 6.50 -13.46
N TYR A 26 -3.02 6.38 -13.05
CA TYR A 26 -1.88 6.94 -13.77
C TYR A 26 -1.32 6.03 -14.87
N LEU A 27 -1.57 4.72 -14.85
CA LEU A 27 -1.08 3.80 -15.89
C LEU A 27 -2.15 3.44 -16.92
N LEU A 28 -3.40 3.32 -16.48
CA LEU A 28 -4.50 2.76 -17.28
C LEU A 28 -5.72 3.70 -17.36
N GLY A 29 -5.84 4.65 -16.43
CA GLY A 29 -6.93 5.62 -16.38
C GLY A 29 -6.59 6.94 -17.08
N GLU A 30 -7.43 7.94 -16.85
CA GLU A 30 -7.29 9.29 -17.44
C GLU A 30 -5.98 9.99 -17.07
N GLY A 31 -5.39 9.62 -15.92
CA GLY A 31 -4.07 10.10 -15.49
C GLY A 31 -2.95 9.71 -16.45
N ALA A 32 -3.10 8.62 -17.22
CA ALA A 32 -2.11 8.21 -18.21
C ALA A 32 -2.01 9.18 -19.41
N LEU A 33 -3.10 9.90 -19.71
CA LEU A 33 -3.17 10.86 -20.81
C LEU A 33 -2.83 12.29 -20.37
N THR A 34 -3.07 12.61 -19.11
CA THR A 34 -2.96 13.97 -18.56
C THR A 34 -1.71 14.19 -17.71
N VAL A 35 -1.12 13.12 -17.17
CA VAL A 35 0.02 13.15 -16.23
C VAL A 35 1.05 12.10 -16.62
N SER A 36 2.26 12.21 -16.07
CA SER A 36 3.34 11.26 -16.33
C SER A 36 3.02 9.84 -15.79
N PRO A 37 3.16 8.78 -16.60
CA PRO A 37 3.05 7.39 -16.16
C PRO A 37 4.04 7.03 -15.03
N LEU A 38 5.11 7.81 -14.86
CA LEU A 38 6.07 7.66 -13.77
C LEU A 38 5.38 7.64 -12.39
N LEU A 39 4.35 8.47 -12.18
CA LEU A 39 3.61 8.50 -10.91
C LEU A 39 2.91 7.17 -10.61
N GLY A 40 2.45 6.48 -11.65
CA GLY A 40 1.88 5.15 -11.53
C GLY A 40 2.90 4.11 -11.07
N PHE A 41 4.12 4.14 -11.64
CA PHE A 41 5.22 3.28 -11.20
C PHE A 41 5.69 3.59 -9.78
N VAL A 42 5.73 4.87 -9.39
CA VAL A 42 6.02 5.28 -8.01
C VAL A 42 4.96 4.72 -7.06
N SER A 43 3.68 4.80 -7.43
CA SER A 43 2.56 4.23 -6.66
C SER A 43 2.70 2.72 -6.48
N LEU A 44 3.07 1.98 -7.54
CA LEU A 44 3.36 0.55 -7.44
C LEU A 44 4.53 0.26 -6.48
N GLY A 45 5.61 1.03 -6.58
CA GLY A 45 6.77 0.91 -5.68
C GLY A 45 6.39 1.12 -4.21
N LEU A 46 5.63 2.17 -3.90
CA LEU A 46 5.12 2.42 -2.56
C LEU A 46 4.16 1.33 -2.08
N GLY A 47 3.33 0.78 -2.97
CA GLY A 47 2.47 -0.37 -2.69
C GLY A 47 3.27 -1.60 -2.24
N ILE A 48 4.37 -1.92 -2.92
CA ILE A 48 5.27 -3.01 -2.53
C ILE A 48 5.87 -2.76 -1.15
N VAL A 49 6.31 -1.53 -0.85
CA VAL A 49 6.84 -1.17 0.47
C VAL A 49 5.80 -1.39 1.56
N ILE A 50 4.54 -0.99 1.34
CA ILE A 50 3.44 -1.22 2.29
C ILE A 50 3.25 -2.72 2.56
N ILE A 51 3.26 -3.55 1.51
CA ILE A 51 3.14 -5.02 1.65
C ILE A 51 4.28 -5.58 2.51
N ILE A 52 5.53 -5.15 2.27
CA ILE A 52 6.70 -5.59 3.06
C ILE A 52 6.53 -5.21 4.54
N ILE A 53 6.04 -4.00 4.83
CA ILE A 53 5.76 -3.55 6.19
C ILE A 53 4.67 -4.41 6.82
N MET A 54 3.56 -4.66 6.11
CA MET A 54 2.47 -5.53 6.58
C MET A 54 2.97 -6.94 6.93
N ILE A 55 3.78 -7.55 6.08
CA ILE A 55 4.37 -8.87 6.32
C ILE A 55 5.28 -8.85 7.54
N SER A 56 6.15 -7.85 7.65
CA SER A 56 7.10 -7.71 8.76
C SER A 56 6.38 -7.56 10.10
N VAL A 57 5.35 -6.70 10.14
CA VAL A 57 4.53 -6.45 11.32
C VAL A 57 3.71 -7.68 11.68
N HIS A 58 3.12 -8.36 10.69
CA HIS A 58 2.40 -9.61 10.92
C HIS A 58 3.31 -10.69 11.51
N ARG A 59 4.52 -10.84 10.97
CA ARG A 59 5.53 -11.80 11.46
C ARG A 59 5.98 -11.47 12.88
N GLN A 60 6.22 -10.21 13.21
CA GLN A 60 6.59 -9.77 14.56
C GLN A 60 5.45 -10.02 15.55
N HIS A 61 4.22 -9.68 15.19
CA HIS A 61 3.06 -9.92 16.04
C HIS A 61 2.85 -11.41 16.32
N LYS A 62 3.04 -12.28 15.31
CA LYS A 62 2.98 -13.74 15.48
C LYS A 62 4.11 -14.28 16.35
N LYS A 63 5.32 -13.70 16.29
CA LYS A 63 6.47 -14.12 17.12
C LYS A 63 6.30 -13.71 18.59
N ASN A 64 5.62 -12.60 18.85
CA ASN A 64 5.42 -12.04 20.19
C ASN A 64 4.11 -12.49 20.85
N MET A 65 3.34 -13.38 20.21
CA MET A 65 2.17 -14.06 20.77
C MET A 65 2.52 -15.51 21.09
#